data_AF-A0A850PL39-F1
#
_entry.id   AF-A0A850PL39-F1
#
_cell.length_a   1.000
_cell.length_b   1.000
_cell.length_c   1.000
_cell.angle_alpha   90.00
_cell.angle_beta   90.00
_cell.angle_gamma   90.00
#
_symmetry.space_group_name_H-M   'P 1'
#
loop_
_entity.id
_entity.type
_entity.pdbx_description
1 polymer ?
#
loop_
_entity_poly.entity_id
_entity_poly.type
_entity_poly.pdbx_seq_one_letter_code
_entity_poly.pdbx_strand_id
1 'polypeptide(L)'
;MLVISSTVYNEIPSEPTVIVVPVFDHNPDTGFGVPLGDTAWAAPGLVTSLRKSALDEFFRRVDVQALTDVNNMLFKILATPDR
;
A
#
# COMPACT_ATOMS: atom_id res chain seq x y z
N MET A 1 4.99 -3.58 5.40
CA MET A 1 4.06 -2.56 4.88
C MET A 1 4.59 -2.02 3.57
N LEU A 2 3.73 -1.69 2.61
CA LEU A 2 4.08 -0.97 1.39
C LEU A 2 3.57 0.47 1.52
N VAL A 3 4.49 1.44 1.41
CA VAL A 3 4.14 2.86 1.39
C VAL A 3 3.62 3.24 0.00
N ILE A 4 2.44 3.83 -0.06
CA ILE A 4 1.77 4.24 -1.31
C ILE A 4 1.57 5.75 -1.43
N SER A 5 1.74 6.50 -0.34
CA SER A 5 1.76 7.97 -0.38
C SER A 5 2.99 8.47 -1.13
N SER A 6 2.83 9.60 -1.82
CA SER A 6 3.91 10.20 -2.62
C SER A 6 5.10 10.64 -1.75
N THR A 7 6.30 10.62 -2.33
CA THR A 7 7.50 11.11 -1.65
C THR A 7 7.34 12.54 -1.16
N VAL A 8 6.73 13.41 -1.96
CA VAL A 8 6.48 14.81 -1.60
C VAL A 8 5.60 14.91 -0.34
N TYR A 9 4.54 14.11 -0.24
CA TYR A 9 3.72 14.05 0.98
C TYR A 9 4.52 13.52 2.18
N ASN A 10 5.32 12.48 1.96
CA ASN A 10 6.13 11.84 3.01
C ASN A 10 7.25 12.76 3.54
N GLU A 11 7.68 13.75 2.76
CA GLU A 11 8.72 14.72 3.15
C GLU A 11 8.18 15.93 3.91
N ILE A 12 6.85 16.14 3.97
CA ILE A 12 6.25 17.22 4.75
C ILE A 12 6.56 16.99 6.25
N PRO A 13 7.33 17.87 6.92
CA PRO A 13 7.73 17.65 8.31
C PRO A 13 6.57 17.69 9.30
N SER A 14 5.56 18.52 9.02
CA SER A 14 4.36 18.67 9.85
C SER A 14 3.35 17.55 9.66
N GLU A 15 3.52 16.69 8.66
CA GLU A 15 2.68 15.53 8.42
C GLU A 15 3.33 14.31 9.11
N PRO A 16 2.80 13.82 10.24
CA PRO A 16 3.42 12.73 10.99
C PRO A 16 3.10 11.34 10.42
N THR A 17 2.25 11.23 9.38
CA THR A 17 1.79 9.96 8.84
C THR A 17 2.21 9.73 7.38
N VAL A 18 2.12 8.48 6.96
CA VAL A 18 2.22 8.02 5.58
C VAL A 18 1.04 7.09 5.30
N ILE A 19 0.67 6.96 4.02
CA ILE A 19 -0.38 6.02 3.62
C ILE A 19 0.29 4.71 3.22
N VAL A 20 -0.17 3.62 3.82
CA VAL A 20 0.39 2.28 3.60
C VAL A 20 -0.70 1.27 3.27
N VAL A 21 -0.29 0.19 2.61
CA VAL A 21 -1.06 -1.05 2.50
C VAL A 21 -0.28 -2.18 3.19
N PRO A 22 -0.96 -3.09 3.93
CA PRO A 22 -0.33 -4.28 4.47
C PRO A 22 0.26 -5.17 3.38
N VAL A 23 1.33 -5.88 3.73
CA VAL A 23 1.98 -6.87 2.87
C VAL A 23 2.02 -8.19 3.61
N PHE A 24 1.56 -9.25 2.96
CA PHE A 24 1.50 -10.62 3.46
C PHE A 24 2.40 -11.53 2.60
N ASP A 25 2.79 -12.67 3.16
CA ASP A 25 3.51 -13.76 2.48
C ASP A 25 2.57 -14.72 1.73
N HIS A 26 1.26 -14.47 1.80
CA HIS A 26 0.19 -15.22 1.15
C HIS A 26 -0.85 -14.27 0.58
N ASN A 27 -1.69 -14.77 -0.34
CA ASN A 27 -2.84 -14.00 -0.82
C ASN A 27 -3.79 -13.73 0.35
N PRO A 28 -4.16 -12.46 0.62
CA PRO A 28 -4.97 -12.11 1.79
C PRO A 28 -6.45 -12.55 1.73
N ASP A 29 -6.87 -13.30 0.69
CA ASP A 29 -8.25 -13.79 0.49
C ASP A 29 -9.36 -12.71 0.56
N THR A 30 -8.99 -11.44 0.35
CA THR A 30 -9.92 -10.29 0.35
C THR A 30 -10.56 -10.03 -1.01
N GLY A 31 -10.14 -10.75 -2.07
CA GLY A 31 -10.53 -10.47 -3.46
C GLY A 31 -9.84 -9.25 -4.09
N PHE A 32 -9.10 -8.48 -3.28
CA PHE A 32 -8.38 -7.27 -3.71
C PHE A 32 -6.86 -7.37 -3.50
N GLY A 33 -6.34 -8.57 -3.27
CA GLY A 33 -4.89 -8.81 -3.15
C GLY A 33 -4.16 -8.52 -4.45
N VAL A 34 -2.97 -7.90 -4.35
CA VAL A 34 -2.10 -7.60 -5.49
C VAL A 34 -0.72 -8.25 -5.27
N PRO A 35 -0.24 -9.11 -6.19
CA PRO A 35 1.09 -9.73 -6.05
C PRO A 35 2.21 -8.69 -6.18
N LEU A 36 3.24 -8.82 -5.33
CA LEU A 36 4.45 -7.98 -5.30
C LEU A 36 5.69 -8.82 -5.64
N GLY A 37 5.62 -9.54 -6.76
CA GLY A 37 6.55 -10.60 -7.15
C GLY A 37 6.05 -11.98 -6.73
N ASP A 38 6.98 -12.91 -6.46
CA ASP A 38 6.63 -14.33 -6.33
C ASP A 38 6.10 -14.73 -4.92
N THR A 39 6.49 -13.99 -3.88
CA THR A 39 6.31 -14.43 -2.48
C THR A 39 5.53 -13.45 -1.61
N ALA A 40 5.10 -12.31 -2.16
CA ALA A 40 4.50 -11.25 -1.37
C ALA A 40 3.24 -10.70 -2.02
N TRP A 41 2.29 -10.28 -1.20
CA TRP A 41 1.00 -9.75 -1.63
C TRP A 41 0.70 -8.47 -0.87
N ALA A 42 0.38 -7.39 -1.58
CA ALA A 42 -0.25 -6.22 -0.99
C ALA A 42 -1.74 -6.48 -0.75
N ALA A 43 -2.27 -5.92 0.34
CA ALA A 43 -3.71 -5.89 0.62
C ALA A 43 -4.28 -4.44 0.52
N PRO A 44 -4.50 -3.92 -0.70
CA PRO A 44 -5.12 -2.61 -0.94
C PRO A 44 -6.40 -2.33 -0.16
N GLY A 45 -7.26 -3.35 0.04
CA GLY A 45 -8.51 -3.22 0.82
C GLY A 45 -8.31 -2.87 2.30
N LEU A 46 -7.08 -2.97 2.81
CA LEU A 46 -6.72 -2.63 4.19
C LEU A 46 -5.84 -1.38 4.25
N VAL A 47 -5.94 -0.49 3.25
CA VAL A 47 -5.22 0.78 3.22
C VAL A 47 -5.44 1.58 4.49
N THR A 48 -4.38 2.16 5.04
CA THR A 48 -4.44 2.91 6.29
C THR A 48 -3.34 3.96 6.39
N SER A 49 -3.51 4.90 7.32
CA SER A 49 -2.47 5.86 7.70
C SER A 49 -1.62 5.29 8.83
N LEU A 50 -0.30 5.29 8.65
CA LEU A 50 0.67 4.84 9.65
C LEU A 50 1.56 6.01 10.08
N ARG A 51 1.90 6.09 11.37
CA ARG A 51 2.89 7.06 11.85
C ARG A 51 4.25 6.79 11.21
N LYS A 52 4.94 7.84 10.75
CA LYS A 52 6.32 7.76 10.25
C LYS A 52 7.26 7.09 11.26
N SER A 53 7.08 7.38 12.55
CA SER A 53 7.87 6.80 13.65
C SER A 53 7.59 5.32 13.92
N ALA A 54 6.57 4.72 13.31
CA ALA A 54 6.29 3.29 13.41
C ALA A 54 6.90 2.49 12.25
N LEU A 55 7.54 3.17 11.28
CA LEU A 55 8.38 2.53 10.27
C LEU A 55 9.80 2.39 10.85
N ASP A 56 10.35 1.20 10.71
CA ASP A 56 11.68 0.86 11.23
C ASP A 56 12.69 0.77 10.08
N GLU A 57 12.75 -0.40 9.43
CA GLU A 57 13.69 -0.66 8.34
C GLU A 57 13.05 -0.52 6.95
N PHE A 58 13.80 0.08 6.03
CA PHE A 58 13.49 0.03 4.61
C PHE A 58 13.92 -1.31 4.02
N PHE A 59 12.96 -2.16 3.64
CA PHE A 59 13.28 -3.48 3.09
C PHE A 59 13.65 -3.45 1.60
N ARG A 60 12.74 -2.97 0.74
CA ARG A 60 12.97 -2.90 -0.71
C ARG A 60 12.04 -1.91 -1.41
N ARG A 61 12.39 -1.54 -2.64
CA ARG A 61 11.43 -0.92 -3.58
C ARG A 61 10.68 -2.01 -4.32
N VAL A 62 9.39 -1.80 -4.52
CA VAL A 62 8.60 -2.53 -5.51
C VAL A 62 8.78 -1.86 -6.87
N ASP A 63 8.62 -2.62 -7.94
CA ASP A 63 8.66 -2.06 -9.29
C ASP A 63 7.43 -1.17 -9.58
N VAL A 64 7.53 -0.39 -10.66
CA VAL A 64 6.48 0.55 -11.07
C VAL A 64 5.18 -0.15 -11.46
N GLN A 65 5.26 -1.36 -12.03
CA GLN A 65 4.08 -2.11 -12.44
C GLN A 65 3.28 -2.56 -11.21
N ALA A 66 3.95 -3.13 -10.21
CA ALA A 66 3.33 -3.52 -8.95
C ALA A 66 2.67 -2.32 -8.23
N LEU A 67 3.32 -1.15 -8.21
CA LEU A 67 2.70 0.08 -7.68
C LEU A 67 1.48 0.52 -8.49
N THR A 68 1.54 0.41 -9.81
CA THR A 68 0.42 0.73 -10.71
C THR A 68 -0.76 -0.20 -10.45
N ASP A 69 -0.49 -1.49 -10.25
CA ASP A 69 -1.52 -2.49 -9.97
C ASP A 69 -2.19 -2.25 -8.62
N VAL A 70 -1.42 -1.88 -7.59
CA VAL A 70 -1.95 -1.46 -6.28
C VAL A 70 -2.85 -0.23 -6.43
N ASN A 71 -2.41 0.81 -7.16
CA ASN A 71 -3.21 2.01 -7.39
C ASN A 71 -4.51 1.72 -8.14
N ASN A 72 -4.44 0.88 -9.18
CA ASN A 72 -5.63 0.44 -9.92
C ASN A 72 -6.60 -0.32 -9.02
N MET A 73 -6.08 -1.14 -8.10
CA MET A 73 -6.92 -1.87 -7.16
C MET A 73 -7.59 -0.93 -6.15
N LEU A 74 -6.85 0.03 -5.59
CA LEU A 74 -7.42 1.08 -4.74
C LEU A 74 -8.52 1.85 -5.46
N PHE A 75 -8.30 2.21 -6.73
CA PHE A 75 -9.32 2.86 -7.55
C PHE A 75 -10.57 1.98 -7.70
N LYS A 76 -10.43 0.68 -7.98
CA LYS A 76 -11.58 -0.24 -8.07
C LYS A 76 -12.38 -0.30 -6.77
N ILE A 77 -11.70 -0.35 -5.63
CA ILE A 77 -12.35 -0.37 -4.31
C ILE A 77 -13.14 0.93 -4.10
N LEU A 78 -12.51 2.09 -4.31
CA LEU A 78 -13.12 3.40 -4.06
C LEU A 78 -14.19 3.78 -5.10
N ALA A 79 -14.07 3.28 -6.33
CA ALA A 79 -15.03 3.53 -7.40
C ALA A 79 -16.23 2.56 -7.36
N THR A 80 -16.22 1.55 -6.48
CA THR A 80 -17.39 0.73 -6.23
C THR A 80 -18.27 1.48 -5.24
N PRO A 81 -19.43 2.03 -5.66
CA PRO A 81 -20.27 2.79 -4.74
C PRO A 81 -20.75 1.88 -3.62
N ASP A 82 -20.66 2.38 -2.37
CA ASP A 82 -21.39 1.80 -1.25
C ASP A 82 -22.87 1.75 -1.65
N ARG A 83 -23.41 0.54 -1.77
CA ARG A 83 -24.83 0.33 -2.06
C ARG A 83 -25.69 0.71 -0.87
#